data_AF-A0A4Y8SYW5-F1
#
_entry.id   AF-A0A4Y8SYW5-F1
#
_cell.length_a   1.000
_cell.length_b   1.000
_cell.length_c   1.000
_cell.angle_alpha   90.00
_cell.angle_beta   90.00
_cell.angle_gamma   90.00
#
_symmetry.space_group_name_H-M   'P 1'
#
loop_
_entity.id
_entity.type
_entity.pdbx_description
1 polymer ?
#
loop_
_entity_poly.entity_id
_entity_poly.type
_entity_poly.pdbx_seq_one_letter_code
_entity_poly.pdbx_strand_id
1 'polypeptide(L)'
;MKKERKPKIVIMGGGTGLSVLLRGLKQYPVDITAVVTIADDGGSSGRLRDELEIPPPGDIRNVLVALSDVEPLVEALFQHRFTTGDGLKGHALGNLLLAGMTSITGDFFHAITETSKVLNVRGRVLPAANQSAVLHAELEDGEIVTGESKIPYFGKKINRVFLTPEDVEPLHETLTEIKRADLLVFGPGSLYTSILPNLVVNKIGDAVLAAKAKKVYVCNVMTQAGETMGYTAFDHVQALHDHLGKPFIDTAIVNNRDIPCELRQLYEEEMSAPVVVDEKRFIENNINVIQDQLAKYDDRVVRHDTLKLASILYSLL
;
A
#
# COMPACT_ATOMS: atom_id res chain seq x y z
N MET A 1 34.79 11.74 -9.79
CA MET A 1 33.45 11.79 -10.42
C MET A 1 32.42 11.96 -9.32
N LYS A 2 31.63 13.06 -9.31
CA LYS A 2 30.52 13.19 -8.35
C LYS A 2 29.52 12.08 -8.68
N LYS A 3 29.27 11.16 -7.74
CA LYS A 3 28.18 10.18 -7.87
C LYS A 3 26.89 11.00 -8.08
N GLU A 4 26.24 10.86 -9.23
CA GLU A 4 24.93 11.47 -9.43
C GLU A 4 23.99 10.97 -8.33
N ARG A 5 23.33 11.91 -7.66
CA ARG A 5 22.39 11.59 -6.59
C ARG A 5 21.22 10.87 -7.24
N LYS A 6 20.96 9.63 -6.82
CA LYS A 6 19.72 8.92 -7.20
C LYS A 6 18.52 9.66 -6.63
N PRO A 7 17.47 9.93 -7.43
CA PRO A 7 16.24 10.51 -6.92
C PRO A 7 15.59 9.59 -5.88
N LYS A 8 15.03 10.18 -4.82
CA LYS A 8 14.40 9.49 -3.70
C LYS A 8 12.90 9.40 -3.90
N ILE A 9 12.37 8.19 -3.94
CA ILE A 9 10.94 7.93 -4.06
C ILE A 9 10.45 7.20 -2.82
N VAL A 10 9.43 7.76 -2.17
CA VAL A 10 8.74 7.11 -1.05
C VAL A 10 7.37 6.69 -1.54
N ILE A 11 7.05 5.41 -1.40
CA ILE A 11 5.75 4.85 -1.77
C ILE A 11 5.05 4.39 -0.50
N MET A 12 3.81 4.81 -0.29
CA MET A 12 2.97 4.42 0.83
C MET A 12 1.82 3.54 0.37
N GLY A 13 1.64 2.40 1.02
CA GLY A 13 0.55 1.49 0.70
C GLY A 13 0.63 0.17 1.47
N GLY A 14 0.12 -0.87 0.82
CA GLY A 14 0.06 -2.23 1.33
C GLY A 14 -0.30 -3.21 0.22
N GLY A 15 -0.40 -4.48 0.58
CA GLY A 15 -0.86 -5.56 -0.27
C GLY A 15 -0.06 -5.78 -1.56
N THR A 16 -0.74 -6.38 -2.53
CA THR A 16 -0.14 -6.85 -3.80
C THR A 16 0.13 -5.71 -4.78
N GLY A 17 -0.69 -4.66 -4.79
CA GLY A 17 -0.54 -3.50 -5.68
C GLY A 17 0.82 -2.80 -5.49
N LEU A 18 1.18 -2.53 -4.22
CA LEU A 18 2.47 -1.96 -3.86
C LEU A 18 3.62 -2.87 -4.32
N SER A 19 3.55 -4.17 -4.04
CA SER A 19 4.59 -5.13 -4.45
C SER A 19 4.79 -5.18 -5.96
N VAL A 20 3.71 -5.12 -6.74
CA VAL A 20 3.77 -5.10 -8.20
C VAL A 20 4.49 -3.84 -8.68
N LEU A 21 4.10 -2.66 -8.17
CA LEU A 21 4.75 -1.40 -8.52
C LEU A 21 6.25 -1.41 -8.21
N LEU A 22 6.63 -1.90 -7.03
CA LEU A 22 8.03 -1.93 -6.57
C LEU A 22 8.93 -2.80 -7.46
N ARG A 23 8.41 -3.95 -7.95
CA ARG A 23 9.14 -4.80 -8.92
C ARG A 23 9.50 -4.05 -10.21
N GLY A 24 8.62 -3.14 -10.65
CA GLY A 24 8.86 -2.27 -11.81
C GLY A 24 9.87 -1.17 -11.50
N LEU A 25 9.65 -0.41 -10.42
CA LEU A 25 10.51 0.70 -10.03
C LEU A 25 11.96 0.28 -9.74
N LYS A 26 12.17 -0.95 -9.24
CA LYS A 26 13.50 -1.52 -8.99
C LYS A 26 14.40 -1.55 -10.24
N GLN A 27 13.84 -1.48 -11.45
CA GLN A 27 14.60 -1.45 -12.70
C GLN A 27 15.19 -0.07 -13.04
N TYR A 28 14.74 0.99 -12.35
CA TYR A 28 15.18 2.36 -12.57
C TYR A 28 16.25 2.79 -11.55
N PRO A 29 17.11 3.78 -11.87
CA PRO A 29 18.19 4.24 -11.00
C PRO A 29 17.70 5.16 -9.86
N VAL A 30 16.72 4.70 -9.08
CA VAL A 30 16.09 5.43 -7.97
C VAL A 30 16.45 4.83 -6.60
N ASP A 31 16.32 5.64 -5.54
CA ASP A 31 16.42 5.21 -4.14
C ASP A 31 14.98 5.05 -3.60
N ILE A 32 14.55 3.78 -3.48
CA ILE A 32 13.19 3.40 -3.13
C ILE A 32 13.04 3.23 -1.62
N THR A 33 12.02 3.86 -1.05
CA THR A 33 11.53 3.58 0.30
C THR A 33 10.05 3.21 0.21
N ALA A 34 9.70 2.01 0.68
CA ALA A 34 8.32 1.57 0.81
C ALA A 34 7.89 1.69 2.27
N VAL A 35 6.85 2.48 2.54
CA VAL A 35 6.19 2.60 3.84
C VAL A 35 4.94 1.74 3.83
N VAL A 36 4.85 0.82 4.77
CA VAL A 36 3.86 -0.25 4.76
C VAL A 36 2.97 -0.17 6.00
N THR A 37 1.67 -0.36 5.80
CA THR A 37 0.67 -0.38 6.88
C THR A 37 0.96 -1.49 7.90
N ILE A 38 0.57 -1.24 9.15
CA ILE A 38 0.66 -2.19 10.28
C ILE A 38 -0.71 -2.59 10.83
N ALA A 39 -1.77 -2.35 10.04
CA ALA A 39 -3.14 -2.49 10.51
C ALA A 39 -3.86 -3.78 10.05
N ASP A 40 -3.21 -4.58 9.19
CA ASP A 40 -3.70 -5.89 8.73
C ASP A 40 -4.01 -6.82 9.93
N ASP A 41 -5.18 -7.43 9.91
CA ASP A 41 -5.62 -8.44 10.88
C ASP A 41 -6.14 -9.72 10.21
N GLY A 42 -5.92 -9.87 8.90
CA GLY A 42 -6.39 -10.99 8.10
C GLY A 42 -5.46 -12.21 8.11
N GLY A 43 -6.07 -13.40 8.01
CA GLY A 43 -5.40 -14.65 7.64
C GLY A 43 -4.18 -15.00 8.51
N SER A 44 -3.03 -15.25 7.86
CA SER A 44 -1.79 -15.61 8.57
C SER A 44 -1.17 -14.44 9.33
N SER A 45 -1.41 -13.19 8.90
CA SER A 45 -0.85 -12.01 9.55
C SER A 45 -1.58 -11.76 10.87
N GLY A 46 -2.92 -11.76 10.84
CA GLY A 46 -3.76 -11.59 12.02
C GLY A 46 -3.47 -12.61 13.12
N ARG A 47 -3.40 -13.90 12.77
CA ARG A 47 -3.07 -14.93 13.76
C ARG A 47 -1.72 -14.71 14.44
N LEU A 48 -0.67 -14.37 13.69
CA LEU A 48 0.65 -14.12 14.27
C LEU A 48 0.67 -12.84 15.11
N ARG A 49 -0.06 -11.81 14.69
CA ARG A 49 -0.23 -10.58 15.43
C ARG A 49 -0.89 -10.84 16.79
N ASP A 50 -1.97 -11.62 16.82
CA ASP A 50 -2.72 -11.91 18.04
C ASP A 50 -1.98 -12.88 18.98
N GLU A 51 -1.31 -13.90 18.43
CA GLU A 51 -0.62 -14.93 19.21
C GLU A 51 0.76 -14.50 19.72
N LEU A 52 1.47 -13.63 19.00
CA LEU A 52 2.85 -13.23 19.30
C LEU A 52 3.00 -11.75 19.66
N GLU A 53 1.91 -10.98 19.67
CA GLU A 53 1.89 -9.54 19.98
C GLU A 53 2.84 -8.70 19.10
N ILE A 54 3.04 -9.11 17.84
CA ILE A 54 3.87 -8.40 16.86
C ILE A 54 3.01 -7.65 15.82
N PRO A 55 3.55 -6.61 15.16
CA PRO A 55 2.89 -6.03 14.00
C PRO A 55 2.68 -7.07 12.88
N PRO A 56 1.62 -6.94 12.08
CA PRO A 56 1.28 -7.92 11.05
C PRO A 56 2.40 -8.00 9.97
N PRO A 57 3.02 -9.18 9.76
CA PRO A 57 4.19 -9.29 8.89
C PRO A 57 3.85 -9.42 7.39
N GLY A 58 2.58 -9.62 7.02
CA GLY A 58 2.19 -10.04 5.66
C GLY A 58 2.55 -9.07 4.54
N ASP A 59 2.18 -7.80 4.68
CA ASP A 59 2.45 -6.79 3.66
C ASP A 59 3.95 -6.46 3.58
N ILE A 60 4.61 -6.38 4.74
CA ILE A 60 6.06 -6.25 4.83
C ILE A 60 6.76 -7.41 4.11
N ARG A 61 6.31 -8.66 4.31
CA ARG A 61 6.85 -9.84 3.60
C ARG A 61 6.76 -9.66 2.08
N ASN A 62 5.58 -9.26 1.58
CA ASN A 62 5.36 -9.09 0.14
C ASN A 62 6.27 -8.00 -0.45
N VAL A 63 6.44 -6.89 0.28
CA VAL A 63 7.30 -5.78 -0.11
C VAL A 63 8.78 -6.16 -0.09
N LEU A 64 9.24 -6.88 0.94
CA LEU A 64 10.60 -7.41 1.01
C LEU A 64 10.91 -8.29 -0.20
N VAL A 65 10.01 -9.22 -0.53
CA VAL A 65 10.16 -10.08 -1.70
C VAL A 65 10.18 -9.28 -3.00
N ALA A 66 9.28 -8.31 -3.17
CA ALA A 66 9.23 -7.46 -4.37
C ALA A 66 10.52 -6.69 -4.64
N LEU A 67 11.25 -6.31 -3.59
CA LEU A 67 12.53 -5.60 -3.68
C LEU A 67 13.75 -6.53 -3.58
N SER A 68 13.57 -7.81 -3.22
CA SER A 68 14.64 -8.79 -3.01
C SER A 68 15.40 -9.13 -4.30
N ASP A 69 16.71 -9.32 -4.19
CA ASP A 69 17.62 -9.69 -5.29
C ASP A 69 18.30 -11.02 -4.96
N VAL A 70 17.48 -12.08 -4.93
CA VAL A 70 17.84 -13.45 -4.53
C VAL A 70 17.43 -14.47 -5.60
N GLU A 71 17.93 -15.69 -5.47
CA GLU A 71 17.56 -16.79 -6.36
C GLU A 71 16.05 -17.10 -6.30
N PRO A 72 15.43 -17.56 -7.41
CA PRO A 72 13.99 -17.85 -7.46
C PRO A 72 13.51 -18.83 -6.39
N LEU A 73 14.36 -19.78 -5.98
CA LEU A 73 14.03 -20.74 -4.92
C LEU A 73 13.91 -20.07 -3.54
N VAL A 74 14.72 -19.04 -3.26
CA VAL A 74 14.65 -18.26 -2.01
C VAL A 74 13.38 -17.42 -1.99
N GLU A 75 13.02 -16.78 -3.11
CA GLU A 75 11.74 -16.08 -3.25
C GLU A 75 10.56 -17.04 -3.02
N ALA A 76 10.58 -18.22 -3.67
CA ALA A 76 9.54 -19.23 -3.52
C ALA A 76 9.43 -19.76 -2.09
N LEU A 77 10.56 -19.95 -1.40
CA LEU A 77 10.60 -20.35 0.01
C LEU A 77 9.93 -19.28 0.90
N PHE A 78 10.27 -18.01 0.69
CA PHE A 78 9.73 -16.91 1.49
C PHE A 78 8.22 -16.71 1.26
N GLN A 79 7.75 -16.96 0.05
CA GLN A 79 6.32 -16.91 -0.31
C GLN A 79 5.57 -18.23 -0.06
N HIS A 80 6.25 -19.30 0.35
CA HIS A 80 5.62 -20.59 0.59
C HIS A 80 4.52 -20.48 1.64
N ARG A 81 3.37 -21.09 1.35
CA ARG A 81 2.25 -21.19 2.29
C ARG A 81 1.96 -22.65 2.58
N PHE A 82 1.96 -23.02 3.85
CA PHE A 82 1.63 -24.36 4.29
C PHE A 82 0.16 -24.68 3.99
N THR A 83 -0.11 -25.79 3.31
CA THR A 83 -1.47 -26.25 2.97
C THR A 83 -2.02 -27.27 3.97
N THR A 84 -1.13 -27.87 4.76
CA THR A 84 -1.41 -28.94 5.73
C THR A 84 -0.63 -28.71 7.03
N GLY A 85 -1.02 -29.42 8.08
CA GLY A 85 -0.36 -29.39 9.40
C GLY A 85 -1.16 -28.60 10.42
N ASP A 86 -1.34 -29.18 11.61
CA ASP A 86 -2.02 -28.53 12.72
C ASP A 86 -1.19 -27.33 13.20
N GLY A 87 -1.84 -26.18 13.38
CA GLY A 87 -1.18 -24.91 13.70
C GLY A 87 -0.42 -24.24 12.54
N LEU A 88 0.17 -25.01 11.61
CA LEU A 88 0.91 -24.45 10.47
C LEU A 88 0.04 -24.12 9.25
N LYS A 89 -1.08 -24.84 9.06
CA LYS A 89 -1.94 -24.66 7.89
C LYS A 89 -2.35 -23.20 7.70
N GLY A 90 -2.10 -22.69 6.49
CA GLY A 90 -2.38 -21.32 6.09
C GLY A 90 -1.30 -20.31 6.44
N HIS A 91 -0.30 -20.63 7.28
CA HIS A 91 0.81 -19.71 7.53
C HIS A 91 1.71 -19.59 6.30
N ALA A 92 2.16 -18.36 6.03
CA ALA A 92 3.25 -18.12 5.09
C ALA A 92 4.58 -18.28 5.83
N LEU A 93 5.52 -19.04 5.26
CA LEU A 93 6.83 -19.27 5.88
C LEU A 93 7.58 -17.96 6.09
N GLY A 94 7.56 -17.02 5.14
CA GLY A 94 8.15 -15.70 5.32
C GLY A 94 7.56 -14.91 6.49
N ASN A 95 6.28 -15.09 6.83
CA ASN A 95 5.69 -14.47 8.02
C ASN A 95 6.28 -15.07 9.30
N LEU A 96 6.47 -16.39 9.33
CA LEU A 96 7.09 -17.08 10.47
C LEU A 96 8.56 -16.69 10.63
N LEU A 97 9.29 -16.49 9.52
CA LEU A 97 10.67 -16.00 9.55
C LEU A 97 10.75 -14.59 10.11
N LEU A 98 9.84 -13.69 9.70
CA LEU A 98 9.76 -12.33 10.26
C LEU A 98 9.37 -12.35 11.74
N ALA A 99 8.41 -13.19 12.13
CA ALA A 99 8.03 -13.35 13.53
C ALA A 99 9.20 -13.88 14.38
N GLY A 100 9.91 -14.90 13.91
CA GLY A 100 11.10 -15.42 14.57
C GLY A 100 12.20 -14.39 14.68
N MET A 101 12.47 -13.63 13.61
CA MET A 101 13.46 -12.55 13.63
C MET A 101 13.07 -11.46 14.63
N THR A 102 11.79 -11.09 14.69
CA THR A 102 11.27 -10.11 15.66
C THR A 102 11.43 -10.60 17.09
N SER A 103 11.17 -11.88 17.35
CA SER A 103 11.41 -12.49 18.66
C SER A 103 12.90 -12.53 19.04
N ILE A 104 13.81 -12.62 18.07
CA ILE A 104 15.27 -12.61 18.31
C ILE A 104 15.78 -11.19 18.59
N THR A 105 15.35 -10.21 17.79
CA THR A 105 15.80 -8.81 17.91
C THR A 105 15.08 -8.06 19.04
N GLY A 106 13.88 -8.51 19.41
CA GLY A 106 12.98 -7.77 20.31
C GLY A 106 12.38 -6.52 19.66
N ASP A 107 12.56 -6.34 18.35
CA ASP A 107 12.20 -5.11 17.63
C ASP A 107 11.83 -5.43 16.18
N PHE A 108 10.60 -5.08 15.79
CA PHE A 108 10.04 -5.43 14.47
C PHE A 108 10.77 -4.71 13.34
N PHE A 109 11.10 -3.43 13.52
CA PHE A 109 11.86 -2.66 12.53
C PHE A 109 13.29 -3.22 12.33
N HIS A 110 13.96 -3.62 13.41
CA HIS A 110 15.26 -4.26 13.35
C HIS A 110 15.16 -5.61 12.64
N ALA A 111 14.12 -6.39 12.90
CA ALA A 111 13.87 -7.65 12.20
C ALA A 111 13.66 -7.47 10.69
N ILE A 112 12.94 -6.43 10.27
CA ILE A 112 12.80 -6.06 8.86
C ILE A 112 14.17 -5.69 8.26
N THR A 113 14.97 -4.94 9.01
CA THR A 113 16.30 -4.51 8.57
C THR A 113 17.25 -5.69 8.38
N GLU A 114 17.29 -6.64 9.31
CA GLU A 114 18.12 -7.85 9.17
C GLU A 114 17.61 -8.76 8.04
N THR A 115 16.29 -8.94 7.94
CA THR A 115 15.68 -9.73 6.87
C THR A 115 15.95 -9.11 5.49
N SER A 116 15.96 -7.77 5.40
CA SER A 116 16.31 -7.04 4.17
C SER A 116 17.73 -7.33 3.70
N LYS A 117 18.69 -7.50 4.62
CA LYS A 117 20.07 -7.88 4.29
C LYS A 117 20.14 -9.31 3.78
N VAL A 118 19.44 -10.25 4.44
CA VAL A 118 19.36 -11.66 4.03
C VAL A 118 18.78 -11.79 2.62
N LEU A 119 17.75 -10.99 2.31
CA LEU A 119 17.08 -11.00 1.01
C LEU A 119 17.71 -10.05 -0.04
N ASN A 120 18.87 -9.45 0.27
CA ASN A 120 19.57 -8.52 -0.62
C ASN A 120 18.62 -7.45 -1.23
N VAL A 121 17.80 -6.85 -0.38
CA VAL A 121 16.72 -5.93 -0.78
C VAL A 121 17.31 -4.65 -1.40
N ARG A 122 16.84 -4.29 -2.59
CA ARG A 122 17.21 -3.03 -3.28
C ARG A 122 16.26 -1.90 -2.93
N GLY A 123 16.50 -1.28 -1.78
CA GLY A 123 15.68 -0.18 -1.26
C GLY A 123 15.51 -0.30 0.24
N ARG A 124 14.52 0.38 0.79
CA ARG A 124 14.17 0.33 2.20
C ARG A 124 12.71 -0.03 2.37
N VAL A 125 12.43 -0.89 3.33
CA VAL A 125 11.10 -1.29 3.73
C VAL A 125 10.91 -0.84 5.16
N LEU A 126 9.97 0.08 5.37
CA LEU A 126 9.71 0.69 6.67
C LEU A 126 8.25 0.40 7.05
N PRO A 127 7.98 -0.11 8.25
CA PRO A 127 6.61 -0.13 8.74
C PRO A 127 6.17 1.30 9.09
N ALA A 128 4.86 1.57 9.02
CA ALA A 128 4.31 2.87 9.41
C ALA A 128 4.61 3.20 10.89
N ALA A 129 4.59 2.18 11.75
CA ALA A 129 4.96 2.27 13.15
C ALA A 129 5.61 0.96 13.61
N ASN A 130 6.31 1.00 14.75
CA ASN A 130 6.95 -0.19 15.35
C ASN A 130 6.02 -0.97 16.30
N GLN A 131 4.75 -0.58 16.36
CA GLN A 131 3.71 -1.18 17.21
C GLN A 131 2.49 -1.55 16.37
N SER A 132 1.72 -2.53 16.86
CA SER A 132 0.45 -2.91 16.24
C SER A 132 -0.60 -1.83 16.44
N ALA A 133 -1.46 -1.64 15.45
CA ALA A 133 -2.63 -0.76 15.53
C ALA A 133 -3.84 -1.44 14.91
N VAL A 134 -5.02 -1.14 15.42
CA VAL A 134 -6.30 -1.65 14.91
C VAL A 134 -6.90 -0.59 14.00
N LEU A 135 -7.28 -0.99 12.79
CA LEU A 135 -8.02 -0.14 11.87
C LEU A 135 -9.50 -0.14 12.22
N HIS A 136 -10.09 1.05 12.24
CA HIS A 136 -11.52 1.24 12.37
C HIS A 136 -12.04 2.02 11.17
N ALA A 137 -13.26 1.68 10.73
CA ALA A 137 -14.02 2.47 9.76
C ALA A 137 -15.30 2.99 10.43
N GLU A 138 -15.51 4.29 10.36
CA GLU A 138 -16.80 4.92 10.63
C GLU A 138 -17.58 4.97 9.32
N LEU A 139 -18.77 4.39 9.30
CA LEU A 139 -19.67 4.37 8.14
C LEU A 139 -20.53 5.66 8.10
N GLU A 140 -21.18 5.95 6.97
CA GLU A 140 -22.00 7.17 6.82
C GLU A 140 -23.17 7.28 7.83
N ASP A 141 -23.64 6.15 8.39
CA ASP A 141 -24.68 6.13 9.42
C ASP A 141 -24.13 6.23 10.86
N GLY A 142 -22.82 6.39 11.01
CA GLY A 142 -22.11 6.51 12.29
C GLY A 142 -21.76 5.16 12.94
N GLU A 143 -22.09 4.03 12.31
CA GLU A 143 -21.64 2.72 12.80
C GLU A 143 -20.11 2.60 12.69
N ILE A 144 -19.46 2.02 13.71
CA ILE A 144 -18.02 1.79 13.73
C ILE A 144 -17.73 0.31 13.53
N VAL A 145 -17.02 0.00 12.45
CA VAL A 145 -16.49 -1.33 12.16
C VAL A 145 -15.04 -1.40 12.62
N THR A 146 -14.70 -2.44 13.39
CA THR A 146 -13.36 -2.66 13.94
C THR A 146 -12.70 -3.86 13.30
N GLY A 147 -11.50 -3.65 12.77
CA GLY A 147 -10.66 -4.66 12.14
C GLY A 147 -10.63 -4.53 10.61
N GLU A 148 -9.43 -4.54 10.04
CA GLU A 148 -9.19 -4.31 8.61
C GLU A 148 -9.95 -5.32 7.74
N SER A 149 -9.83 -6.60 8.08
CA SER A 149 -10.44 -7.69 7.32
C SER A 149 -11.96 -7.68 7.38
N LYS A 150 -12.59 -6.94 8.30
CA LYS A 150 -14.06 -6.88 8.44
C LYS A 150 -14.68 -5.73 7.65
N ILE A 151 -13.95 -4.63 7.47
CA ILE A 151 -14.45 -3.39 6.86
C ILE A 151 -15.15 -3.63 5.51
N PRO A 152 -14.58 -4.40 4.56
CA PRO A 152 -15.22 -4.60 3.25
C PRO A 152 -16.56 -5.37 3.30
N TYR A 153 -16.82 -6.14 4.35
CA TYR A 153 -17.99 -7.05 4.41
C TYR A 153 -19.28 -6.36 4.89
N PHE A 154 -19.21 -5.13 5.40
CA PHE A 154 -20.39 -4.42 5.89
C PHE A 154 -21.23 -3.81 4.75
N GLY A 155 -20.66 -3.63 3.56
CA GLY A 155 -21.39 -3.21 2.36
C GLY A 155 -21.99 -1.81 2.42
N LYS A 156 -21.58 -0.98 3.38
CA LYS A 156 -21.98 0.42 3.53
C LYS A 156 -20.83 1.35 3.14
N LYS A 157 -21.15 2.59 2.79
CA LYS A 157 -20.15 3.59 2.44
C LYS A 157 -19.37 4.04 3.68
N ILE A 158 -18.04 4.08 3.55
CA ILE A 158 -17.12 4.51 4.60
C ILE A 158 -17.07 6.03 4.61
N ASN A 159 -17.33 6.64 5.77
CA ASN A 159 -17.13 8.06 6.01
C ASN A 159 -15.64 8.37 6.24
N ARG A 160 -15.03 7.68 7.21
CA ARG A 160 -13.59 7.81 7.51
C ARG A 160 -13.01 6.56 8.14
N VAL A 161 -11.69 6.43 8.08
CA VAL A 161 -10.92 5.45 8.87
C VAL A 161 -10.00 6.11 9.88
N PHE A 162 -9.74 5.41 10.98
CA PHE A 162 -8.81 5.85 12.02
C PHE A 162 -8.17 4.63 12.70
N LEU A 163 -7.09 4.87 13.45
CA LEU A 163 -6.36 3.83 14.15
C LEU A 163 -6.58 3.91 15.65
N THR A 164 -6.55 2.76 16.32
CA THR A 164 -6.31 2.69 17.76
C THR A 164 -5.04 1.87 18.06
N PRO A 165 -4.22 2.28 19.04
CA PRO A 165 -4.37 3.50 19.84
C PRO A 165 -4.14 4.79 19.01
N GLU A 166 -4.68 5.93 19.45
CA GLU A 166 -4.62 7.20 18.68
C GLU A 166 -3.20 7.80 18.63
N ASP A 167 -2.35 7.42 19.57
CA ASP A 167 -0.97 7.88 19.75
C ASP A 167 0.05 6.95 19.08
N VAL A 168 -0.33 6.27 17.99
CA VAL A 168 0.61 5.47 17.19
C VAL A 168 1.79 6.33 16.74
N GLU A 169 2.98 5.99 17.24
CA GLU A 169 4.21 6.69 16.96
C GLU A 169 4.92 6.08 15.73
N PRO A 170 5.16 6.86 14.66
CA PRO A 170 5.90 6.36 13.52
C PRO A 170 7.39 6.27 13.80
N LEU A 171 8.08 5.47 12.99
CA LEU A 171 9.54 5.41 13.01
C LEU A 171 10.17 6.75 12.61
N HIS A 172 11.27 7.11 13.28
CA HIS A 172 12.06 8.29 12.93
C HIS A 172 12.58 8.23 11.49
N GLU A 173 12.95 7.03 11.05
CA GLU A 173 13.40 6.70 9.70
C GLU A 173 12.30 6.99 8.66
N THR A 174 11.05 6.62 8.96
CA THR A 174 9.89 6.88 8.09
C THR A 174 9.71 8.37 7.87
N LEU A 175 9.71 9.17 8.95
CA LEU A 175 9.59 10.63 8.86
C LEU A 175 10.78 11.26 8.11
N THR A 176 11.99 10.73 8.33
CA THR A 176 13.20 11.21 7.67
C THR A 176 13.15 10.99 6.16
N GLU A 177 12.63 9.85 5.70
CA GLU A 177 12.53 9.58 4.27
C GLU A 177 11.42 10.36 3.59
N ILE A 178 10.27 10.54 4.25
CA ILE A 178 9.21 11.43 3.75
C ILE A 178 9.77 12.84 3.53
N LYS A 179 10.52 13.37 4.50
CA LYS A 179 11.13 14.71 4.42
C LYS A 179 12.17 14.84 3.29
N ARG A 180 12.89 13.77 2.98
CA ARG A 180 13.98 13.75 1.99
C ARG A 180 13.54 13.29 0.60
N ALA A 181 12.29 12.87 0.44
CA ALA A 181 11.73 12.41 -0.81
C ALA A 181 11.79 13.52 -1.87
N ASP A 182 12.06 13.12 -3.11
CA ASP A 182 11.84 13.95 -4.29
C ASP A 182 10.41 13.71 -4.82
N LEU A 183 9.87 12.51 -4.60
CA LEU A 183 8.50 12.08 -4.96
C LEU A 183 7.86 11.25 -3.84
N LEU A 184 6.63 11.58 -3.45
CA LEU A 184 5.75 10.76 -2.62
C LEU A 184 4.68 10.13 -3.49
N VAL A 185 4.51 8.82 -3.39
CA VAL A 185 3.53 8.05 -4.15
C VAL A 185 2.57 7.36 -3.19
N PHE A 186 1.27 7.51 -3.42
CA PHE A 186 0.21 6.88 -2.64
C PHE A 186 -0.46 5.81 -3.48
N GLY A 187 -0.36 4.55 -3.07
CA GLY A 187 -0.83 3.40 -3.82
C GLY A 187 0.12 2.91 -4.93
N PRO A 188 -0.37 2.03 -5.83
CA PRO A 188 -1.73 1.51 -5.88
C PRO A 188 -2.03 0.56 -4.70
N GLY A 189 -3.29 0.44 -4.33
CA GLY A 189 -3.74 -0.41 -3.22
C GLY A 189 -5.10 0.03 -2.70
N SER A 190 -5.69 -0.77 -1.80
CA SER A 190 -6.96 -0.43 -1.19
C SER A 190 -6.91 0.94 -0.51
N LEU A 191 -7.89 1.79 -0.81
CA LEU A 191 -7.88 3.17 -0.35
C LEU A 191 -7.93 3.23 1.18
N TYR A 192 -8.91 2.55 1.78
CA TYR A 192 -9.20 2.63 3.21
C TYR A 192 -8.40 1.63 4.04
N THR A 193 -7.97 0.51 3.46
CA THR A 193 -7.29 -0.58 4.18
C THR A 193 -5.79 -0.69 3.88
N SER A 194 -5.26 -0.03 2.85
CA SER A 194 -3.81 -0.06 2.52
C SER A 194 -3.15 1.32 2.48
N ILE A 195 -3.80 2.34 1.92
CA ILE A 195 -3.19 3.67 1.75
C ILE A 195 -3.45 4.54 2.98
N LEU A 196 -4.73 4.80 3.29
CA LEU A 196 -5.13 5.65 4.41
C LEU A 196 -4.60 5.20 5.77
N PRO A 197 -4.46 3.90 6.10
CA PRO A 197 -3.89 3.48 7.38
C PRO A 197 -2.45 3.96 7.61
N ASN A 198 -1.68 4.23 6.55
CA ASN A 198 -0.37 4.86 6.69
C ASN A 198 -0.50 6.36 7.00
N LEU A 199 -1.46 7.03 6.36
CA LEU A 199 -1.64 8.48 6.41
C LEU A 199 -2.31 8.98 7.69
N VAL A 200 -3.22 8.18 8.27
CA VAL A 200 -3.91 8.51 9.53
C VAL A 200 -3.03 8.29 10.76
N VAL A 201 -1.80 7.83 10.59
CA VAL A 201 -0.76 7.97 11.62
C VAL A 201 -0.38 9.46 11.66
N ASN A 202 -0.86 10.18 12.67
CA ASN A 202 -0.84 11.65 12.73
C ASN A 202 0.48 12.29 12.28
N LYS A 203 1.62 11.84 12.83
CA LYS A 203 2.95 12.37 12.48
C LYS A 203 3.40 12.05 11.06
N ILE A 204 2.93 10.95 10.45
CA ILE A 204 3.15 10.66 9.03
C ILE A 204 2.32 11.61 8.17
N GLY A 205 1.03 11.79 8.48
CA GLY A 205 0.16 12.75 7.79
C GLY A 205 0.76 14.16 7.81
N ASP A 206 1.20 14.64 8.98
CA ASP A 206 1.87 15.94 9.12
C ASP A 206 3.14 16.04 8.28
N ALA A 207 3.98 14.99 8.28
CA ALA A 207 5.20 14.95 7.50
C ALA A 207 4.93 14.98 5.99
N VAL A 208 3.89 14.28 5.53
CA VAL A 208 3.46 14.29 4.12
C VAL A 208 3.00 15.68 3.70
N LEU A 209 2.20 16.35 4.53
CA LEU A 209 1.70 17.70 4.27
C LEU A 209 2.83 18.74 4.26
N ALA A 210 3.85 18.56 5.11
CA ALA A 210 5.01 19.44 5.20
C ALA A 210 6.11 19.15 4.14
N ALA A 211 6.09 17.97 3.53
CA ALA A 211 7.10 17.56 2.55
C ALA A 211 7.09 18.48 1.32
N LYS A 212 8.26 18.76 0.76
CA LYS A 212 8.40 19.54 -0.50
C LYS A 212 8.31 18.67 -1.76
N ALA A 213 8.39 17.35 -1.58
CA ALA A 213 8.22 16.37 -2.64
C ALA A 213 6.90 16.57 -3.38
N LYS A 214 6.88 16.21 -4.67
CA LYS A 214 5.64 16.09 -5.42
C LYS A 214 4.83 14.91 -4.91
N LYS A 215 3.52 15.07 -4.73
CA LYS A 215 2.59 14.07 -4.21
C LYS A 215 1.76 13.49 -5.34
N VAL A 216 1.93 12.20 -5.58
CA VAL A 216 1.30 11.48 -6.68
C VAL A 216 0.41 10.39 -6.12
N TYR A 217 -0.87 10.42 -6.47
CA TYR A 217 -1.79 9.31 -6.20
C TYR A 217 -1.85 8.39 -7.43
N VAL A 218 -1.70 7.08 -7.21
CA VAL A 218 -1.95 6.06 -8.24
C VAL A 218 -3.33 5.48 -8.00
N CYS A 219 -4.27 5.83 -8.86
CA CYS A 219 -5.66 5.42 -8.72
C CYS A 219 -5.84 3.93 -9.03
N ASN A 220 -6.77 3.31 -8.30
CA ASN A 220 -7.19 1.94 -8.55
C ASN A 220 -7.90 1.86 -9.91
N VAL A 221 -7.72 0.76 -10.63
CA VAL A 221 -8.38 0.56 -11.93
C VAL A 221 -9.85 0.20 -11.76
N MET A 222 -10.16 -0.54 -10.69
CA MET A 222 -11.49 -1.02 -10.34
C MET A 222 -11.85 -0.54 -8.93
N THR A 223 -13.14 -0.29 -8.68
CA THR A 223 -13.66 -0.04 -7.33
C THR A 223 -13.56 -1.31 -6.48
N GLN A 224 -13.62 -1.18 -5.16
CA GLN A 224 -13.61 -2.34 -4.25
C GLN A 224 -14.92 -2.41 -3.48
N ALA A 225 -15.52 -3.60 -3.47
CA ALA A 225 -16.74 -3.89 -2.73
C ALA A 225 -16.57 -3.52 -1.24
N GLY A 226 -17.55 -2.79 -0.70
CA GLY A 226 -17.54 -2.33 0.69
C GLY A 226 -16.52 -1.23 1.03
N GLU A 227 -15.64 -0.84 0.10
CA GLU A 227 -14.67 0.24 0.33
C GLU A 227 -14.95 1.46 -0.56
N THR A 228 -14.93 1.29 -1.89
CA THR A 228 -14.97 2.39 -2.86
C THR A 228 -16.07 2.21 -3.91
N MET A 229 -17.17 1.54 -3.55
CA MET A 229 -18.31 1.33 -4.45
C MET A 229 -18.87 2.67 -4.95
N GLY A 230 -18.95 2.80 -6.28
CA GLY A 230 -19.45 4.02 -6.93
C GLY A 230 -18.48 5.20 -6.95
N TYR A 231 -17.24 5.04 -6.48
CA TYR A 231 -16.26 6.12 -6.48
C TYR A 231 -15.76 6.41 -7.89
N THR A 232 -15.68 7.70 -8.23
CA THR A 232 -14.85 8.18 -9.35
C THR A 232 -13.37 8.24 -8.94
N ALA A 233 -12.50 8.50 -9.91
CA ALA A 233 -11.08 8.72 -9.63
C ALA A 233 -10.86 9.92 -8.69
N PHE A 234 -11.62 11.00 -8.83
CA PHE A 234 -11.53 12.13 -7.92
C PHE A 234 -12.12 11.83 -6.54
N ASP A 235 -13.15 10.98 -6.40
CA ASP A 235 -13.66 10.60 -5.07
C ASP A 235 -12.60 9.92 -4.22
N HIS A 236 -11.70 9.14 -4.83
CA HIS A 236 -10.54 8.59 -4.14
C HIS A 236 -9.58 9.68 -3.65
N VAL A 237 -9.33 10.71 -4.46
CA VAL A 237 -8.50 11.85 -4.09
C VAL A 237 -9.15 12.69 -3.00
N GLN A 238 -10.46 12.91 -3.09
CA GLN A 238 -11.25 13.62 -2.09
C GLN A 238 -11.15 12.93 -0.74
N ALA A 239 -11.32 11.60 -0.70
CA ALA A 239 -11.15 10.83 0.53
C ALA A 239 -9.75 11.02 1.14
N LEU A 240 -8.67 11.01 0.35
CA LEU A 240 -7.33 11.31 0.86
C LEU A 240 -7.25 12.71 1.47
N HIS A 241 -7.79 13.72 0.78
CA HIS A 241 -7.79 15.11 1.24
C HIS A 241 -8.59 15.29 2.53
N ASP A 242 -9.76 14.65 2.63
CA ASP A 242 -10.64 14.72 3.80
C ASP A 242 -9.95 14.14 5.04
N HIS A 243 -9.21 13.02 4.90
CA HIS A 243 -8.51 12.38 6.02
C HIS A 243 -7.32 13.19 6.52
N LEU A 244 -6.68 14.00 5.68
CA LEU A 244 -5.61 14.92 6.08
C LEU A 244 -6.11 16.36 6.32
N GLY A 245 -7.42 16.58 6.20
CA GLY A 245 -8.09 17.86 6.45
C GLY A 245 -7.79 18.98 5.45
N LYS A 246 -7.08 18.71 4.35
CA LYS A 246 -6.78 19.68 3.29
C LYS A 246 -6.27 19.02 2.00
N PRO A 247 -6.40 19.70 0.84
CA PRO A 247 -5.80 19.24 -0.41
C PRO A 247 -4.27 19.16 -0.37
N PHE A 248 -3.72 18.04 -0.82
CA PHE A 248 -2.27 17.81 -0.85
C PHE A 248 -1.75 16.98 -2.05
N ILE A 249 -2.64 16.41 -2.87
CA ILE A 249 -2.25 15.63 -4.04
C ILE A 249 -2.01 16.57 -5.22
N ASP A 250 -0.82 16.51 -5.82
CA ASP A 250 -0.43 17.34 -6.96
C ASP A 250 -0.81 16.68 -8.29
N THR A 251 -0.66 15.36 -8.36
CA THR A 251 -0.92 14.56 -9.57
C THR A 251 -1.69 13.29 -9.24
N ALA A 252 -2.68 12.94 -10.05
CA ALA A 252 -3.28 11.61 -10.07
C ALA A 252 -2.92 10.86 -11.36
N ILE A 253 -2.51 9.60 -11.23
CA ILE A 253 -2.29 8.68 -12.35
C ILE A 253 -3.51 7.77 -12.42
N VAL A 254 -4.19 7.74 -13.56
CA VAL A 254 -5.45 7.01 -13.76
C VAL A 254 -5.39 6.15 -15.02
N ASN A 255 -6.10 5.04 -15.02
CA ASN A 255 -6.24 4.18 -16.20
C ASN A 255 -7.31 4.73 -17.14
N ASN A 256 -7.01 4.80 -18.44
CA ASN A 256 -7.99 5.12 -19.49
C ASN A 256 -8.23 3.95 -20.47
N ARG A 257 -7.67 2.76 -20.18
CA ARG A 257 -7.94 1.57 -20.98
C ARG A 257 -9.30 1.00 -20.62
N ASP A 258 -10.16 0.83 -21.62
CA ASP A 258 -11.41 0.11 -21.46
C ASP A 258 -11.17 -1.33 -20.97
N ILE A 259 -11.98 -1.76 -20.00
CA ILE A 259 -11.94 -3.11 -19.47
C ILE A 259 -12.84 -4.01 -20.34
N PRO A 260 -12.35 -5.15 -20.87
CA PRO A 260 -13.13 -6.08 -21.68
C PRO A 260 -14.45 -6.47 -21.01
N CYS A 261 -15.51 -6.65 -21.82
CA CYS A 261 -16.86 -6.93 -21.32
C CYS A 261 -16.91 -8.17 -20.40
N GLU A 262 -16.22 -9.24 -20.78
CA GLU A 262 -16.15 -10.49 -20.00
C GLU A 262 -15.53 -10.27 -18.61
N LEU A 263 -14.48 -9.44 -18.53
CA LEU A 263 -13.86 -9.08 -17.25
C LEU A 263 -14.74 -8.13 -16.44
N ARG A 264 -15.43 -7.18 -17.10
CA ARG A 264 -16.38 -6.31 -16.40
C ARG A 264 -17.50 -7.10 -15.74
N GLN A 265 -18.07 -8.07 -16.45
CA GLN A 265 -19.11 -8.96 -15.90
C GLN A 265 -18.60 -9.75 -14.68
N LEU A 266 -17.38 -10.30 -14.75
CA LEU A 266 -16.78 -11.02 -13.62
C LEU A 266 -16.61 -10.10 -12.39
N TYR A 267 -16.14 -8.88 -12.59
CA TYR A 267 -15.97 -7.91 -11.49
C TYR A 267 -17.31 -7.39 -10.97
N GLU A 268 -18.33 -7.27 -11.83
CA GLU A 268 -19.70 -6.89 -11.42
C GLU A 268 -20.32 -7.93 -10.47
N GLU A 269 -20.05 -9.23 -10.67
CA GLU A 269 -20.43 -10.31 -9.73
C GLU A 269 -19.80 -10.12 -8.34
N GLU A 270 -18.63 -9.48 -8.27
CA GLU A 270 -17.93 -9.11 -7.03
C GLU A 270 -18.27 -7.69 -6.54
N MET A 271 -19.32 -7.05 -7.06
CA MET A 271 -19.71 -5.66 -6.74
C MET A 271 -18.59 -4.64 -7.02
N SER A 272 -17.80 -4.88 -8.06
CA SER A 272 -16.71 -4.02 -8.52
C SER A 272 -16.95 -3.52 -9.94
N ALA A 273 -16.60 -2.27 -10.20
CA ALA A 273 -16.74 -1.63 -11.49
C ALA A 273 -15.47 -0.85 -11.86
N PRO A 274 -15.20 -0.59 -13.16
CA PRO A 274 -14.10 0.29 -13.55
C PRO A 274 -14.26 1.69 -12.93
N VAL A 275 -13.17 2.23 -12.39
CA VAL A 275 -13.18 3.59 -11.81
C VAL A 275 -13.32 4.61 -12.95
N VAL A 276 -14.35 5.44 -12.86
CA VAL A 276 -14.62 6.48 -13.86
C VAL A 276 -13.70 7.68 -13.64
N VAL A 277 -13.09 8.19 -14.71
CA VAL A 277 -12.24 9.38 -14.68
C VAL A 277 -13.08 10.63 -14.90
N ASP A 278 -13.19 11.47 -13.87
CA ASP A 278 -13.96 12.70 -13.85
C ASP A 278 -13.06 13.94 -14.01
N GLU A 279 -12.50 14.11 -15.21
CA GLU A 279 -11.50 15.15 -15.55
C GLU A 279 -11.89 16.56 -15.10
N LYS A 280 -13.17 16.91 -15.18
CA LYS A 280 -13.67 18.23 -14.79
C LYS A 280 -13.35 18.56 -13.32
N ARG A 281 -13.54 17.61 -12.39
CA ARG A 281 -13.26 17.81 -10.96
C ARG A 281 -11.78 17.97 -10.69
N PHE A 282 -10.92 17.26 -11.43
CA PHE A 282 -9.47 17.45 -11.33
C PHE A 282 -9.04 18.85 -11.78
N ILE A 283 -9.58 19.36 -12.90
CA ILE A 283 -9.31 20.72 -13.39
C ILE A 283 -9.77 21.76 -12.36
N GLU A 284 -10.99 21.63 -11.85
CA GLU A 284 -11.56 22.55 -10.85
C GLU A 284 -10.75 22.63 -9.55
N ASN A 285 -10.02 21.56 -9.22
CA ASN A 285 -9.19 21.47 -8.02
C ASN A 285 -7.69 21.62 -8.29
N ASN A 286 -7.30 22.01 -9.50
CA ASN A 286 -5.89 22.22 -9.92
C ASN A 286 -4.99 20.97 -9.71
N ILE A 287 -5.52 19.78 -9.93
CA ILE A 287 -4.77 18.52 -9.82
C ILE A 287 -4.43 18.02 -11.22
N ASN A 288 -3.16 17.75 -11.48
CA ASN A 288 -2.72 17.23 -12.77
C ASN A 288 -3.16 15.77 -12.94
N VAL A 289 -3.76 15.41 -14.08
CA VAL A 289 -4.17 14.03 -14.38
C VAL A 289 -3.28 13.45 -15.46
N ILE A 290 -2.65 12.32 -15.16
CA ILE A 290 -1.93 11.52 -16.15
C ILE A 290 -2.78 10.30 -16.47
N GLN A 291 -3.24 10.22 -17.72
CA GLN A 291 -4.01 9.09 -18.21
C GLN A 291 -3.16 8.24 -19.15
N ASP A 292 -3.12 6.94 -18.91
CA ASP A 292 -2.50 5.97 -19.83
C ASP A 292 -3.25 4.63 -19.74
N GLN A 293 -2.97 3.74 -20.68
CA GLN A 293 -3.44 2.38 -20.70
C GLN A 293 -2.66 1.55 -19.69
N LEU A 294 -3.05 1.69 -18.42
CA LEU A 294 -2.40 1.09 -17.27
C LEU A 294 -3.00 -0.26 -16.87
N ALA A 295 -4.15 -0.67 -17.41
CA ALA A 295 -4.70 -1.99 -17.12
C ALA A 295 -3.99 -3.09 -17.94
N LYS A 296 -3.52 -4.12 -17.23
CA LYS A 296 -3.07 -5.41 -17.74
C LYS A 296 -3.99 -6.51 -17.21
N TYR A 297 -4.23 -7.53 -18.04
CA TYR A 297 -5.09 -8.66 -17.70
C TYR A 297 -4.21 -9.90 -17.53
N ASP A 298 -4.30 -10.53 -16.35
CA ASP A 298 -3.51 -11.70 -15.98
C ASP A 298 -4.43 -12.71 -15.30
N ASP A 299 -4.60 -13.90 -15.87
CA ASP A 299 -5.46 -14.97 -15.33
C ASP A 299 -6.83 -14.50 -14.81
N ARG A 300 -7.52 -13.66 -15.60
CA ARG A 300 -8.83 -13.04 -15.32
C ARG A 300 -8.84 -11.92 -14.27
N VAL A 301 -7.68 -11.47 -13.81
CA VAL A 301 -7.53 -10.36 -12.86
C VAL A 301 -7.03 -9.12 -13.61
N VAL A 302 -7.61 -7.96 -13.29
CA VAL A 302 -7.15 -6.64 -13.71
C VAL A 302 -6.08 -6.15 -12.75
N ARG A 303 -4.91 -5.79 -13.29
CA ARG A 303 -3.77 -5.23 -12.53
C ARG A 303 -3.17 -4.03 -13.26
N HIS A 304 -2.39 -3.21 -12.57
CA HIS A 304 -1.58 -2.21 -13.24
C HIS A 304 -0.48 -2.85 -14.08
N ASP A 305 -0.23 -2.28 -15.26
CA ASP A 305 0.96 -2.51 -16.06
C ASP A 305 2.15 -1.91 -15.32
N THR A 306 2.89 -2.80 -14.68
CA THR A 306 4.03 -2.50 -13.83
C THR A 306 5.08 -1.63 -14.50
N LEU A 307 5.42 -1.93 -15.74
CA LEU A 307 6.52 -1.25 -16.44
C LEU A 307 6.10 0.14 -16.89
N LYS A 308 4.87 0.27 -17.42
CA LYS A 308 4.33 1.59 -17.76
C LYS A 308 4.20 2.48 -16.55
N LEU A 309 3.61 1.97 -15.46
CA LEU A 309 3.44 2.75 -14.24
C LEU A 309 4.78 3.20 -13.66
N ALA A 310 5.77 2.31 -13.60
CA ALA A 310 7.12 2.65 -13.16
C ALA A 310 7.78 3.70 -14.06
N SER A 311 7.60 3.59 -15.39
CA SER A 311 8.12 4.58 -16.35
C SER A 311 7.49 5.96 -16.15
N ILE A 312 6.17 6.04 -15.93
CA ILE A 312 5.48 7.30 -15.66
C ILE A 312 6.02 7.92 -14.38
N LEU A 313 6.09 7.15 -13.28
CA LEU A 313 6.61 7.65 -12.01
C LEU A 313 8.07 8.12 -12.13
N TYR A 314 8.89 7.39 -12.89
CA TYR A 314 10.26 7.80 -13.14
C TYR A 314 10.36 9.11 -13.93
N SER A 315 9.44 9.35 -14.88
CA SER A 315 9.40 10.60 -15.66
C SER A 315 8.97 11.84 -14.85
N LEU A 316 8.46 11.64 -13.63
CA LEU A 316 8.05 12.72 -12.72
C LEU A 316 9.17 13.19 -11.78
N LEU A 317 10.32 12.53 -11.80
CA LEU A 317 11.52 12.84 -11.00
C LEU A 317 12.45 13.79 -11.76
#